data_AF-W2LMF2-F1
#
_entry.id   AF-W2LMF2-F1
#
_cell.length_a   1.000
_cell.length_b   1.000
_cell.length_c   1.000
_cell.angle_alpha   90.00
_cell.angle_beta   90.00
_cell.angle_gamma   90.00
#
_symmetry.space_group_name_H-M   'P 1'
#
loop_
_entity.id
_entity.type
_entity.pdbx_description
1 polymer ?
#
loop_
_entity_poly.entity_id
_entity_poly.type
_entity_poly.pdbx_seq_one_letter_code
_entity_poly.pdbx_strand_id
1 'polypeptide(L)' 'MLWTRLLGRRLDCRCSLRFQWDDSAGRVTQLDWKMDLLTTLLRVLGNLEDVNRVLKKALITSDNLVNDLPTNIE' A
#
# COMPACT_ATOMS: atom_id res chain seq x y z
N MET A 1 -14.62 -16.74 -4.15
CA MET A 1 -14.68 -15.26 -4.06
C MET A 1 -13.25 -14.73 -3.99
N LEU A 2 -12.96 -13.55 -4.53
CA LEU A 2 -11.58 -13.05 -4.65
C LEU A 2 -10.84 -12.94 -3.31
N TRP A 3 -11.55 -12.53 -2.26
CA TRP A 3 -10.99 -12.35 -0.91
C TRP A 3 -10.44 -13.65 -0.30
N THR A 4 -10.96 -14.82 -0.67
CA THR A 4 -10.48 -16.11 -0.12
C THR A 4 -9.08 -16.45 -0.59
N ARG A 5 -8.61 -15.83 -1.69
CA ARG A 5 -7.23 -15.99 -2.16
C ARG A 5 -6.24 -15.10 -1.40
N LEU A 6 -6.72 -14.05 -0.74
CA LEU A 6 -5.89 -13.10 0.00
C LEU A 6 -5.91 -13.37 1.50
N LEU A 7 -7.05 -13.85 2.04
CA LEU A 7 -7.19 -14.09 3.47
C LEU A 7 -6.18 -15.13 3.96
N GLY A 8 -5.46 -14.79 5.03
CA GLY A 8 -4.44 -15.65 5.63
C GLY A 8 -3.16 -15.81 4.81
N ARG A 9 -3.05 -15.15 3.64
CA ARG A 9 -1.81 -15.15 2.86
C ARG A 9 -0.87 -14.05 3.31
N ARG A 10 0.39 -14.42 3.50
CA ARG A 10 1.49 -13.46 3.55
C ARG A 10 1.77 -12.95 2.14
N LEU A 11 1.81 -11.63 1.98
CA LEU A 11 2.18 -10.97 0.73
C LEU A 11 3.62 -10.47 0.86
N ASP A 12 4.53 -11.02 0.05
CA ASP A 12 5.90 -10.53 -0.02
C ASP A 12 5.99 -9.42 -1.07
N CYS A 13 5.94 -8.17 -0.58
CA CYS A 13 5.99 -6.98 -1.41
C CYS A 13 7.40 -6.37 -1.42
N ARG A 14 7.86 -5.94 -2.60
CA ARG A 14 9.01 -5.02 -2.67
C ARG A 14 8.53 -3.64 -2.23
N CYS A 15 9.20 -3.06 -1.23
CA CYS A 15 8.92 -1.71 -0.77
C CYS A 15 10.22 -0.92 -0.56
N SER A 16 10.10 0.40 -0.65
CA SER A 16 11.16 1.37 -0.36
C SER A 16 10.61 2.42 0.58
N LEU A 17 11.40 2.78 1.59
CA LEU A 17 11.06 3.78 2.60
C LEU A 17 12.11 4.89 2.54
N ARG A 18 11.68 6.14 2.68
CA ARG A 18 12.53 7.32 2.81
C ARG A 18 12.11 8.06 4.07
N PHE A 19 13.07 8.19 4.98
CA PHE A 19 12.92 8.99 6.19
C PHE A 19 13.52 10.36 5.94
N GLN A 20 12.75 11.41 6.18
CA GLN A 20 13.28 12.76 6.28
C GLN A 20 13.50 13.07 7.76
N TRP A 21 14.71 13.50 8.08
CA TRP A 21 15.14 13.81 9.44
C TRP A 21 15.27 15.31 9.60
N ASP A 22 14.87 15.81 10.76
CA ASP A 22 15.27 17.11 11.24
C ASP A 22 16.51 16.92 12.12
N ASP A 23 17.66 17.26 11.57
CA ASP A 23 18.96 17.11 12.24
C ASP A 23 19.08 18.02 13.47
N SER A 24 18.30 19.10 13.55
CA SER A 24 18.30 20.01 14.70
C SER A 24 17.52 19.45 15.90
N ALA A 25 16.44 18.72 15.64
CA ALA A 25 15.62 18.07 16.65
C ALA A 25 15.97 16.58 16.88
N GLY A 26 16.84 16.01 16.03
CA GLY A 26 17.27 14.61 16.12
C GLY A 26 16.15 13.60 15.87
N ARG A 27 15.13 13.94 15.08
CA ARG A 27 13.95 13.10 14.86
C ARG A 27 13.49 13.06 13.41
N VAL A 28 12.79 11.98 13.04
CA VAL A 28 12.10 11.87 11.75
C VAL A 28 10.91 12.83 11.72
N THR A 29 10.82 13.64 10.67
CA THR A 29 9.71 14.57 10.42
C THR A 29 8.75 14.08 9.35
N GLN A 30 9.23 13.25 8.42
CA GLN A 30 8.40 12.69 7.36
C GLN A 30 8.86 11.28 6.98
N LEU A 31 7.90 10.42 6.66
CA LEU A 31 8.10 9.09 6.12
C LEU A 31 7.40 8.99 4.77
N ASP A 32 8.19 8.93 3.70
CA ASP A 32 7.67 8.59 2.37
C ASP A 32 7.90 7.09 2.13
N TRP A 33 6.96 6.43 1.48
CA TRP A 33 7.12 5.02 1.16
C TRP A 33 6.52 4.69 -0.20
N LYS A 34 7.03 3.62 -0.82
CA LYS A 34 6.51 3.04 -2.05
C LYS A 34 6.48 1.53 -1.98
N MET A 35 5.45 0.89 -2.55
CA MET A 35 5.28 -0.55 -2.56
C MET A 35 4.79 -1.04 -3.93
N ASP A 36 5.40 -2.11 -4.43
CA ASP A 36 4.95 -2.78 -5.65
C ASP A 36 3.84 -3.80 -5.33
N LEU A 37 2.63 -3.28 -5.11
CA LEU A 37 1.43 -4.09 -4.89
C LEU A 37 0.95 -4.77 -6.17
N LEU A 38 1.18 -4.17 -7.33
CA LEU A 38 0.76 -4.72 -8.62
C LEU A 38 1.41 -6.08 -8.88
N THR A 39 2.73 -6.15 -8.83
CA THR A 39 3.48 -7.40 -9.04
C THR A 39 3.13 -8.44 -7.98
N THR A 40 2.94 -8.00 -6.73
CA THR A 40 2.62 -8.90 -5.62
C THR A 40 1.24 -9.53 -5.78
N LEU A 41 0.22 -8.73 -6.08
CA LEU A 41 -1.14 -9.22 -6.28
C LEU A 41 -1.24 -10.06 -7.55
N LEU A 42 -0.52 -9.71 -8.62
CA LEU A 42 -0.49 -10.51 -9.85
C LEU A 42 0.04 -11.91 -9.59
N ARG A 43 1.07 -12.07 -8.74
CA ARG A 43 1.60 -13.39 -8.34
C ARG A 43 0.58 -14.24 -7.58
N VAL A 44 -0.27 -13.61 -6.75
CA VAL A 44 -1.24 -14.33 -5.91
C VAL A 44 -2.54 -14.64 -6.66
N LEU A 45 -3.02 -13.70 -7.47
CA LEU A 45 -4.31 -13.78 -8.16
C LEU A 45 -4.19 -14.42 -9.54
N GLY A 46 -3.01 -14.31 -10.19
CA GLY A 46 -2.68 -14.98 -11.44
C GLY A 46 -3.18 -14.30 -12.71
N ASN A 47 -3.90 -13.17 -12.60
CA ASN A 47 -4.38 -12.40 -13.75
C ASN A 47 -4.58 -10.92 -13.38
N LEU A 48 -4.49 -10.03 -14.37
CA LEU A 48 -4.62 -8.58 -14.19
C LEU A 48 -6.06 -8.12 -13.91
N GLU A 49 -7.07 -8.86 -14.36
CA GLU A 49 -8.47 -8.50 -14.14
C GLU A 49 -8.82 -8.52 -12.65
N ASP A 50 -8.44 -9.60 -11.96
CA ASP A 50 -8.65 -9.76 -10.52
C ASP A 50 -7.81 -8.77 -9.72
N VAL A 51 -6.58 -8.48 -10.15
CA VAL A 51 -5.74 -7.44 -9.53
C VAL A 51 -6.40 -6.07 -9.63
N ASN A 52 -6.92 -5.70 -10.81
CA ASN A 52 -7.64 -4.45 -11.01
C ASN A 52 -8.89 -4.38 -10.12
N ARG A 53 -9.63 -5.48 -9.97
CA ARG A 53 -10.80 -5.53 -9.06
C ARG A 53 -10.44 -5.28 -7.60
N VAL A 54 -9.29 -5.77 -7.12
CA VAL A 54 -8.80 -5.48 -5.75
C VAL A 54 -8.36 -4.04 -5.62
N LEU A 55 -7.48 -3.58 -6.51
CA LEU A 55 -6.88 -2.24 -6.43
C LEU A 55 -7.92 -1.13 -6.61
N LYS A 56 -8.97 -1.35 -7.41
CA LYS A 56 -10.06 -0.38 -7.59
C LYS A 56 -10.77 -0.02 -6.27
N LYS A 57 -10.74 -0.89 -5.27
CA LYS A 57 -11.32 -0.66 -3.94
C LYS A 57 -10.27 -0.48 -2.84
N ALA A 58 -8.98 -0.45 -3.19
CA ALA A 58 -7.92 -0.30 -2.21
C ALA A 58 -7.81 1.15 -1.76
N LEU A 59 -7.55 1.35 -0.47
CA LEU A 59 -7.24 2.67 0.10
C LEU A 59 -5.79 3.11 -0.19
N ILE A 60 -4.97 2.16 -0.63
CA ILE A 60 -3.59 2.39 -1.04
C ILE A 60 -3.61 2.73 -2.52
N THR A 61 -3.25 3.97 -2.84
CA THR A 61 -3.12 4.44 -4.23
C THR A 61 -1.81 3.96 -4.85
N SER A 62 -1.68 4.04 -6.18
CA SER A 62 -0.42 3.73 -6.89
C SER A 62 0.75 4.61 -6.47
N ASP A 63 0.45 5.81 -5.95
CA ASP A 63 1.43 6.71 -5.35
C ASP A 63 1.76 6.35 -3.90
N ASN A 64 1.21 5.24 -3.39
CA ASN A 64 1.41 4.71 -2.06
C ASN A 64 1.00 5.68 -0.95
N LEU A 65 0.08 6.59 -1.26
CA LEU A 65 -0.63 7.35 -0.25
C LEU A 65 -1.75 6.44 0.25
N VAL A 66 -1.75 6.17 1.56
CA VAL A 66 -3.00 5.85 2.23
C VAL A 66 -3.77 7.16 2.17
N ASN A 67 -4.85 7.22 1.39
CA ASN A 67 -5.72 8.38 1.47
C ASN A 67 -6.16 8.49 2.92
N ASP A 68 -5.89 9.62 3.56
CA ASP A 68 -6.49 9.92 4.84
C ASP A 68 -7.99 9.70 4.66
N LEU A 69 -8.55 8.79 5.47
CA LEU A 69 -9.99 8.71 5.62
C LEU A 69 -10.46 10.14 5.93
N PRO A 70 -11.56 10.64 5.33
CA PRO A 70 -12.08 11.92 5.71
C PRO A 70 -12.27 11.86 7.22
N THR A 71 -11.45 12.61 7.94
CA THR A 71 -11.69 12.91 9.34
C THR A 71 -12.97 13.72 9.29
N ASN A 72 -14.12 13.06 9.42
CA ASN A 72 -15.35 13.71 9.78
C ASN A 72 -15.07 14.32 11.16
N ILE A 73 -14.56 15.54 11.15
CA ILE A 73 -14.60 16.43 12.29
C ILE A 73 -16.03 16.97 12.25
N GLU A 74 -16.85 16.45 13.16
CA GLU A 74 -18.13 17.05 13.57
C GLU A 74 -17.96 18.53 13.93
#